data_AF-A0A3M1IT07-F1
#
_entry.id   AF-A0A3M1IT07-F1
#
_cell.length_a   1.000
_cell.length_b   1.000
_cell.length_c   1.000
_cell.angle_alpha   90.00
_cell.angle_beta   90.00
_cell.angle_gamma   90.00
#
_symmetry.space_group_name_H-M   'P 1'
#
loop_
_entity.id
_entity.type
_entity.pdbx_description
1 polymer ?
#
loop_
_entity_poly.entity_id
_entity_poly.type
_entity_poly.pdbx_seq_one_letter_code
_entity_poly.pdbx_strand_id
1 'polypeptide(L)'
;MSFVTGLLLIDAPASALNNLGSVPGARTDNTVGVKMIKTKEGAYPYVSAQAFRYWLRTTLENADLGWQSAPIFREKKVAYTDANPIKWWDDDLFGYMRAPSKKADAAKAREEAGTLVEATPTTDTVTRVSPFRVSTLVS
;
A
#
# COMPACT_ATOMS: atom_id res chain seq x y z
N MET A 1 14.44 15.13 -17.43
CA MET A 1 13.54 14.78 -16.32
C MET A 1 14.12 15.34 -15.04
N SER A 2 13.34 16.13 -14.32
CA SER A 2 13.69 16.69 -13.01
C SER A 2 13.17 15.77 -11.91
N PHE A 3 14.00 15.43 -10.93
CA PHE A 3 13.63 14.63 -9.77
C PHE A 3 13.81 15.45 -8.50
N VAL A 4 12.91 15.29 -7.54
CA VAL A 4 13.09 15.78 -6.17
C VAL A 4 13.54 14.60 -5.32
N THR A 5 14.62 14.76 -4.58
CA THR A 5 15.17 13.74 -3.68
C THR A 5 15.43 14.38 -2.33
N GLY A 6 15.15 13.65 -1.25
CA GLY A 6 15.33 14.12 0.11
C GLY A 6 15.62 12.98 1.07
N LEU A 7 16.03 13.34 2.27
CA LEU A 7 16.27 12.43 3.38
C LEU A 7 15.39 12.84 4.55
N LEU A 8 14.83 11.86 5.24
CA LEU A 8 13.99 12.06 6.43
C LEU A 8 14.71 11.46 7.64
N LEU A 9 14.92 12.28 8.66
CA LEU A 9 15.26 11.84 10.01
C LEU A 9 14.01 12.02 10.86
N ILE A 10 13.53 10.95 11.47
CA ILE A 10 12.33 10.97 12.31
C ILE A 10 12.75 10.64 13.74
N ASP A 11 12.59 11.61 14.63
CA ASP A 11 12.72 11.40 16.08
C ASP A 11 11.37 10.97 16.65
N ALA A 12 11.27 9.71 17.06
CA ALA A 12 10.03 9.09 17.51
C ALA A 12 10.30 8.16 18.72
N PRO A 13 10.63 8.73 19.89
CA PRO A 13 10.97 7.94 21.08
C PRO A 13 9.80 7.06 21.50
N ALA A 14 10.10 5.82 21.89
CA ALA A 14 9.13 4.81 22.36
C ALA A 14 7.93 4.56 21.41
N SER A 15 8.05 4.89 20.12
CA SER A 15 6.94 4.84 19.17
C SER A 15 6.87 3.51 18.42
N ALA A 16 5.69 2.90 18.36
CA ALA A 16 5.43 1.68 17.61
C ALA A 16 4.95 1.98 16.18
N LEU A 17 5.81 2.60 15.38
CA LEU A 17 5.48 3.15 14.06
C LEU A 17 5.05 2.09 13.02
N ASN A 18 5.44 0.81 13.17
CA ASN A 18 5.06 -0.22 12.21
C ASN A 18 4.76 -1.52 12.93
N ASN A 19 3.49 -1.68 13.32
CA ASN A 19 3.05 -2.83 14.09
C ASN A 19 3.06 -4.12 13.24
N LEU A 20 3.54 -5.18 13.86
CA LEU A 20 3.54 -6.55 13.33
C LEU A 20 2.16 -7.21 13.48
N GLY A 21 1.31 -6.66 14.35
CA GLY A 21 0.04 -7.28 14.75
C GLY A 21 0.26 -8.34 15.82
N SER A 22 -0.60 -9.36 15.84
CA SER A 22 -0.46 -10.50 16.76
C SER A 22 0.77 -11.33 16.39
N VAL A 23 1.55 -11.69 17.41
CA VAL A 23 2.75 -12.52 17.25
C VAL A 23 2.36 -13.99 17.37
N PRO A 24 2.49 -14.83 16.31
CA PRO A 24 2.19 -16.25 16.41
C PRO A 24 3.05 -16.92 17.48
N GLY A 25 2.41 -17.55 18.47
CA GLY A 25 3.11 -18.21 19.58
C GLY A 25 3.39 -17.34 20.81
N ALA A 26 2.91 -16.08 20.85
CA ALA A 26 2.92 -15.31 22.09
C ALA A 26 1.99 -15.94 23.13
N ARG A 27 2.44 -15.97 24.39
CA ARG A 27 1.67 -16.53 25.53
C ARG A 27 0.38 -15.78 25.83
N THR A 28 0.26 -14.54 25.36
CA THR A 28 -0.89 -13.66 25.59
C THR A 28 -1.26 -12.93 24.31
N ASP A 29 -2.55 -12.88 24.00
CA ASP A 29 -3.10 -12.23 22.80
C ASP A 29 -2.88 -10.70 22.77
N ASN A 30 -2.45 -10.11 23.89
CA ASN A 30 -2.17 -8.68 24.02
C ASN A 30 -0.73 -8.29 23.69
N THR A 31 0.10 -9.23 23.25
CA THR A 31 1.47 -8.91 22.82
C THR A 31 1.45 -8.40 21.38
N VAL A 32 1.71 -7.09 21.22
CA VAL A 32 1.87 -6.48 19.89
C VAL A 32 3.34 -6.17 19.66
N GLY A 33 3.91 -6.74 18.59
CA GLY A 33 5.31 -6.52 18.22
C GLY A 33 5.46 -5.38 17.21
N VAL A 34 6.65 -4.76 17.16
CA VAL A 34 7.06 -3.87 16.06
C VAL A 34 7.80 -4.69 15.01
N LYS A 35 7.67 -4.34 13.73
CA LYS A 35 8.45 -5.00 12.67
C LYS A 35 9.94 -4.69 12.85
N MET A 36 10.75 -5.76 12.85
CA MET A 36 12.20 -5.68 13.03
C MET A 36 12.94 -6.16 11.78
N ILE A 37 14.06 -5.53 11.47
CA ILE A 37 15.05 -6.01 10.50
C ILE A 37 16.26 -6.55 11.26
N LYS A 38 16.81 -7.69 10.82
CA LYS A 38 18.01 -8.29 11.41
C LYS A 38 19.23 -7.90 10.59
N THR A 39 20.24 -7.35 11.25
CA THR A 39 21.54 -7.01 10.67
C THR A 39 22.64 -7.77 11.43
N LYS A 40 23.91 -7.59 11.05
CA LYS A 40 25.04 -8.15 11.80
C LYS A 40 25.18 -7.54 13.19
N GLU A 41 24.70 -6.32 13.37
CA GLU A 41 24.84 -5.52 14.60
C GLU A 41 23.68 -5.76 15.58
N GLY A 42 22.56 -6.28 15.10
CA GLY A 42 21.41 -6.59 15.96
C GLY A 42 20.08 -6.59 15.21
N ALA A 43 19.00 -6.52 15.97
CA ALA A 43 17.66 -6.34 15.44
C ALA A 43 17.21 -4.89 15.66
N TYR A 44 16.82 -4.21 14.58
CA TYR A 44 16.39 -2.81 14.60
C TYR A 44 14.91 -2.70 14.22
N PRO A 45 14.12 -1.86 14.90
CA PRO A 45 12.77 -1.56 14.44
C PRO A 45 12.84 -0.84 13.09
N TYR A 46 11.88 -1.13 12.22
CA TYR A 46 11.81 -0.44 10.92
C TYR A 46 10.37 -0.15 10.48
N VAL A 47 10.21 0.95 9.75
CA VAL A 47 8.98 1.26 9.01
C VAL A 47 9.17 0.81 7.57
N SER A 48 8.28 -0.05 7.09
CA SER A 48 8.34 -0.50 5.70
C SER A 48 8.00 0.65 4.75
N ALA A 49 8.58 0.62 3.55
CA ALA A 49 8.21 1.58 2.49
C ALA A 49 6.70 1.57 2.19
N GLN A 50 6.04 0.42 2.36
CA GLN A 50 4.60 0.29 2.19
C GLN A 50 3.81 1.00 3.30
N ALA A 51 4.25 0.91 4.56
CA ALA A 51 3.62 1.63 5.67
C ALA A 51 3.72 3.14 5.47
N PHE A 52 4.90 3.64 5.05
CA PHE A 52 5.07 5.06 4.74
C PHE A 52 4.17 5.52 3.59
N ARG A 53 4.10 4.75 2.49
CA ARG A 53 3.19 5.05 1.36
C ARG A 53 1.73 5.09 1.80
N TYR A 54 1.32 4.16 2.67
CA TYR A 54 -0.02 4.15 3.23
C TYR A 54 -0.31 5.41 4.04
N TRP A 55 0.62 5.84 4.91
CA TRP A 55 0.47 7.10 5.64
C TRP A 55 0.33 8.29 4.72
N LEU A 56 1.21 8.42 3.73
CA LEU A 56 1.15 9.53 2.79
C LEU A 56 -0.19 9.54 2.04
N ARG A 57 -0.66 8.39 1.56
CA ARG A 57 -1.98 8.27 0.93
C ARG A 57 -3.10 8.75 1.84
N THR A 58 -3.14 8.25 3.08
CA THR A 58 -4.14 8.66 4.07
C THR A 58 -4.03 10.14 4.42
N THR A 59 -2.83 10.69 4.51
CA THR A 59 -2.64 12.14 4.73
C THR A 59 -3.20 12.93 3.54
N LEU A 60 -2.89 12.54 2.30
CA LEU A 60 -3.38 13.23 1.09
C LEU A 60 -4.91 13.18 0.98
N GLU A 61 -5.52 12.04 1.32
CA GLU A 61 -6.97 11.86 1.41
C GLU A 61 -7.63 12.82 2.39
N ASN A 62 -6.95 13.16 3.48
CA ASN A 62 -7.50 14.00 4.56
C ASN A 62 -7.03 15.46 4.50
N ALA A 63 -6.19 15.84 3.55
CA ALA A 63 -5.51 17.15 3.52
C ALA A 63 -6.35 18.29 2.88
N ASP A 64 -7.60 18.04 2.47
CA ASP A 64 -8.48 19.00 1.78
C ASP A 64 -7.83 19.66 0.53
N LEU A 65 -7.04 18.88 -0.21
CA LEU A 65 -6.33 19.31 -1.42
C LEU A 65 -7.09 18.98 -2.72
N GLY A 66 -8.34 18.52 -2.61
CA GLY A 66 -9.09 17.96 -3.76
C GLY A 66 -8.50 16.65 -4.29
N TRP A 67 -7.79 15.90 -3.43
CA TRP A 67 -7.12 14.66 -3.78
C TRP A 67 -8.08 13.61 -4.35
N GLN A 68 -7.74 13.05 -5.52
CA GLN A 68 -8.56 12.04 -6.21
C GLN A 68 -8.05 10.63 -5.91
N SER A 69 -8.56 10.01 -4.84
CA SER A 69 -8.21 8.63 -4.47
C SER A 69 -8.82 7.60 -5.40
N ALA A 70 -8.01 6.61 -5.78
CA ALA A 70 -8.50 5.46 -6.52
C ALA A 70 -9.34 4.54 -5.61
N PRO A 71 -10.47 3.99 -6.09
CA PRO A 71 -11.19 2.96 -5.34
C PRO A 71 -10.31 1.71 -5.19
N ILE A 72 -10.41 1.06 -4.03
CA ILE A 72 -9.66 -0.17 -3.72
C ILE A 72 -10.58 -1.37 -3.86
N PHE A 73 -10.27 -2.23 -4.83
CA PHE A 73 -10.96 -3.50 -5.03
C PHE A 73 -10.23 -4.60 -4.25
N ARG A 74 -10.98 -5.50 -3.63
CA ARG A 74 -10.44 -6.66 -2.90
C ARG A 74 -10.99 -7.95 -3.47
N GLU A 75 -10.08 -8.79 -3.95
CA GLU A 75 -10.36 -10.15 -4.41
C GLU A 75 -9.57 -11.14 -3.58
N LYS A 76 -10.26 -11.92 -2.73
CA LYS A 76 -9.64 -12.88 -1.82
C LYS A 76 -8.57 -12.21 -0.94
N LYS A 77 -7.29 -12.47 -1.21
CA LYS A 77 -6.13 -11.93 -0.48
C LYS A 77 -5.39 -10.83 -1.24
N VAL A 78 -5.91 -10.38 -2.37
CA VAL A 78 -5.28 -9.36 -3.23
C VAL A 78 -6.13 -8.10 -3.20
N ALA A 79 -5.49 -6.97 -2.91
CA ALA A 79 -6.10 -5.65 -3.06
C ALA A 79 -5.40 -4.91 -4.19
N TYR A 80 -6.17 -4.24 -5.04
CA TYR A 80 -5.65 -3.48 -6.17
C TYR A 80 -6.52 -2.25 -6.43
N THR A 81 -5.95 -1.21 -7.04
CA THR A 81 -6.63 0.04 -7.39
C THR A 81 -7.23 -0.05 -8.80
N ASP A 82 -7.99 0.97 -9.20
CA ASP A 82 -8.67 1.01 -10.51
C ASP A 82 -7.74 0.91 -11.72
N ALA A 83 -6.47 1.29 -11.57
CA ALA A 83 -5.45 1.31 -12.62
C ALA A 83 -5.73 2.38 -13.70
N ASN A 84 -6.21 3.56 -13.28
CA ASN A 84 -6.51 4.70 -14.13
C ASN A 84 -5.84 5.98 -13.62
N PRO A 85 -4.57 6.25 -14.03
CA PRO A 85 -3.82 7.42 -13.58
C PRO A 85 -4.33 8.74 -14.16
N ILE A 86 -5.22 8.71 -15.16
CA ILE A 86 -5.84 9.92 -15.73
C ILE A 86 -6.97 10.39 -14.79
N LYS A 87 -7.74 9.45 -14.24
CA LYS A 87 -8.85 9.75 -13.33
C LYS A 87 -8.39 9.89 -11.87
N TRP A 88 -7.45 9.05 -11.43
CA TRP A 88 -7.05 8.93 -10.03
C TRP A 88 -5.61 9.34 -9.81
N TRP A 89 -5.40 10.37 -8.98
CA TRP A 89 -4.07 10.86 -8.63
C TRP A 89 -3.29 9.85 -7.79
N ASP A 90 -3.98 8.97 -7.07
CA ASP A 90 -3.36 7.85 -6.35
C ASP A 90 -2.67 6.85 -7.30
N ASP A 91 -3.34 6.45 -8.38
CA ASP A 91 -2.76 5.59 -9.41
C ASP A 91 -1.61 6.30 -10.16
N ASP A 92 -1.69 7.62 -10.27
CA ASP A 92 -0.61 8.42 -10.85
C ASP A 92 0.64 8.49 -9.93
N LEU A 93 0.46 8.79 -8.65
CA LEU A 93 1.59 9.03 -7.74
C LEU A 93 2.23 7.74 -7.21
N PHE A 94 1.41 6.74 -6.86
CA PHE A 94 1.85 5.51 -6.20
C PHE A 94 1.97 4.31 -7.14
N GLY A 95 1.55 4.47 -8.39
CA GLY A 95 1.53 3.38 -9.37
C GLY A 95 0.50 2.29 -9.03
N TYR A 96 0.41 1.31 -9.92
CA TYR A 96 -0.60 0.26 -9.82
C TYR A 96 -0.15 -1.02 -10.52
N MET A 97 -0.78 -2.13 -10.15
CA MET A 97 -0.70 -3.41 -10.84
C MET A 97 -2.07 -4.05 -10.77
N ARG A 98 -2.71 -4.22 -11.93
CA ARG A 98 -4.01 -4.89 -12.04
C ARG A 98 -3.88 -6.01 -13.05
N ALA A 99 -4.04 -7.24 -12.55
CA ALA A 99 -4.02 -8.45 -13.35
C ALA A 99 -5.42 -9.07 -13.34
N PRO A 100 -6.18 -8.98 -14.44
CA PRO A 100 -7.46 -9.67 -14.51
C PRO A 100 -7.25 -11.19 -14.40
N SER A 101 -7.98 -11.84 -13.49
CA SER A 101 -7.98 -13.29 -13.37
C SER A 101 -8.54 -13.91 -14.65
N LYS A 102 -7.80 -14.86 -15.23
CA LYS A 102 -8.23 -15.64 -16.41
C LYS A 102 -9.22 -16.77 -16.07
N LYS A 103 -9.53 -16.98 -14.79
CA LYS A 103 -10.44 -18.05 -14.34
C LYS A 103 -11.89 -17.60 -14.41
N ALA A 104 -12.74 -18.38 -15.08
CA ALA A 104 -14.17 -18.10 -15.26
C ALA A 104 -14.92 -17.85 -13.92
N ASP A 105 -14.56 -18.58 -12.86
CA ASP A 105 -15.18 -18.41 -11.53
C ASP A 105 -14.89 -17.04 -10.91
N ALA A 106 -13.70 -16.48 -11.19
CA ALA A 106 -13.34 -15.15 -10.71
C ALA A 106 -14.06 -14.05 -11.51
N ALA A 107 -14.32 -14.28 -12.81
CA ALA A 107 -15.12 -13.36 -13.62
C ALA A 107 -16.58 -13.32 -13.15
N LYS A 108 -17.19 -14.47 -12.82
CA LYS A 108 -18.55 -14.52 -12.25
C LYS A 108 -18.64 -13.89 -10.87
N ALA A 109 -17.69 -14.17 -9.97
CA ALA A 109 -17.66 -13.55 -8.64
C ALA A 109 -17.50 -12.02 -8.68
N ARG A 110 -16.87 -11.48 -9.73
CA ARG A 110 -16.75 -10.03 -9.98
C ARG A 110 -18.07 -9.41 -10.43
N GLU A 111 -18.81 -10.13 -11.27
CA GLU A 111 -20.11 -9.71 -11.78
C GLU A 111 -21.17 -9.74 -10.67
N GLU A 112 -21.18 -10.79 -9.86
CA GLU A 112 -22.08 -10.96 -8.71
C GLU A 112 -21.79 -9.98 -7.56
N ALA A 113 -20.53 -9.61 -7.34
CA ALA A 113 -20.15 -8.69 -6.28
C ALA A 113 -20.49 -7.22 -6.60
N GLY A 114 -20.83 -6.89 -7.85
CA GLY A 114 -21.09 -5.50 -8.29
C GLY A 114 -19.90 -4.54 -8.09
N THR A 115 -18.74 -5.05 -7.67
CA THR A 115 -17.61 -4.25 -7.21
C THR A 115 -16.88 -3.54 -8.34
N LEU A 116 -17.08 -3.95 -9.60
CA LEU A 116 -16.38 -3.41 -10.75
C LEU A 116 -17.30 -2.69 -11.76
N VAL A 117 -18.57 -2.46 -11.42
CA VAL A 117 -19.53 -1.83 -12.36
C VAL A 117 -19.08 -0.43 -12.80
N GLU A 118 -18.37 0.30 -11.93
CA GLU A 118 -17.78 1.62 -12.24
C GLU A 118 -16.26 1.59 -12.47
N ALA A 119 -15.65 0.40 -12.45
CA ALA A 119 -14.21 0.27 -12.61
C ALA A 119 -13.79 0.45 -14.07
N THR A 120 -12.60 1.01 -14.27
CA THR A 120 -12.01 1.19 -15.60
C THR A 120 -11.80 -0.20 -16.22
N PRO A 121 -12.31 -0.48 -17.43
CA PRO A 121 -12.15 -1.78 -18.07
C PRO A 121 -10.69 -2.03 -18.43
N THR A 122 -10.18 -3.21 -18.12
CA THR A 122 -8.82 -3.65 -18.44
C THR A 122 -8.87 -5.04 -19.08
N THR A 123 -8.36 -5.17 -20.31
CA THR A 123 -8.34 -6.45 -21.06
C THR A 123 -7.16 -7.32 -20.66
N ASP A 124 -6.03 -6.68 -20.37
CA ASP A 124 -4.76 -7.32 -20.06
C ASP A 124 -4.22 -6.87 -18.71
N THR A 125 -3.17 -7.55 -18.26
CA THR A 125 -2.42 -7.12 -17.07
C THR A 125 -1.78 -5.77 -17.34
N VAL A 126 -2.14 -4.77 -16.54
CA VAL A 126 -1.57 -3.42 -16.59
C VAL A 126 -0.74 -3.15 -15.36
N THR A 127 0.45 -2.58 -15.56
CA THR A 127 1.38 -2.24 -14.48
C THR A 127 2.01 -0.89 -14.72
N ARG A 128 2.18 -0.11 -13.66
CA ARG A 128 2.93 1.13 -13.66
C ARG A 128 3.74 1.23 -12.38
N VAL A 129 5.05 1.41 -12.53
CA VAL A 129 5.95 1.63 -11.39
C VAL A 129 5.65 3.00 -10.79
N SER A 130 5.55 3.05 -9.46
CA SER A 130 5.36 4.28 -8.68
C SER A 130 6.42 5.34 -9.03
N PRO A 131 6.02 6.54 -9.47
CA PRO A 131 6.91 7.70 -9.54
C PRO A 131 7.43 8.10 -8.15
N PHE A 132 6.57 8.02 -7.12
CA PHE A 132 7.00 8.25 -5.74
C PHE A 132 7.75 7.03 -5.20
N ARG A 133 9.04 7.21 -4.87
CA ARG A 133 9.89 6.15 -4.31
C ARG A 133 10.30 6.52 -2.89
N VAL A 134 10.20 5.55 -1.99
CA VAL A 134 10.61 5.69 -0.60
C VAL A 134 11.25 4.39 -0.14
N SER A 135 12.34 4.49 0.62
CA SER A 135 13.00 3.35 1.26
C SER A 135 12.33 3.00 2.60
N THR A 136 12.80 1.94 3.25
CA THR A 136 12.47 1.70 4.65
C THR A 136 13.05 2.79 5.54
N LEU A 137 12.33 3.17 6.59
CA LEU A 137 12.90 3.95 7.69
C LEU A 137 13.46 2.96 8.70
N VAL A 138 14.75 3.07 8.99
CA VAL A 138 15.47 2.16 9.88
C VAL A 138 16.11 3.00 10.98
N SER A 139 15.98 2.53 12.22
CA SER A 139 16.66 3.11 13.38
C SER A 139 18.12 2.70 13.45
#